data_AF-A0A9D7NUP0-F1
#
_entry.id   AF-A0A9D7NUP0-F1
#
_cell.length_a   1.000
_cell.length_b   1.000
_cell.length_c   1.000
_cell.angle_alpha   90.00
_cell.angle_beta   90.00
_cell.angle_gamma   90.00
#
_symmetry.space_group_name_H-M   'P 1'
#
loop_
_entity.id
_entity.type
_entity.pdbx_description
1 polymer ?
#
loop_
_entity_poly.entity_id
_entity_poly.type
_entity_poly.pdbx_seq_one_letter_code
_entity_poly.pdbx_strand_id
1 'polypeptide(L)'
;MIESDDKRGTFEFRPLEPGYGITIGNALRRILLSSLEGHAITQVRIDGVDHEFSTVKGVIEDMTEIVLNLKQVRFRRQLDDVSTEKVSFTITGKDTFTAGDIGKHTTGFQVLNPELVIAHMESSVKLHVELIIGKGRGYVPADENKVEGAAFGTIFIDSIFTPIKNVKYTVENTRVEEKTDYEKLTIEVVSDGSISPKNALQEAAKILIHHFMLFSDERISLEVEERSTGMSSGSNDSEEFDETSLHMRQLLKTKLVDMDLSVRALNCLKAADIETLGDLVSFNKNDLLKFRNFGKKSLTELEDLVENKGLSFGMNVSKYKLDKE
;
A
#
# COMPACT_ATOMS: atom_id res chain seq x y z
N MET A 1 2.78 -17.88 6.56
CA MET A 1 4.15 -17.42 6.26
C MET A 1 5.10 -18.44 6.87
N ILE A 2 5.92 -19.11 6.06
CA ILE A 2 6.84 -20.16 6.56
C ILE A 2 8.16 -19.50 6.98
N GLU A 3 8.72 -18.68 6.10
CA GLU A 3 9.98 -17.99 6.32
C GLU A 3 9.95 -16.66 5.54
N SER A 4 10.42 -15.57 6.13
CA SER A 4 10.55 -14.30 5.42
C SER A 4 11.75 -13.53 5.96
N ASP A 5 12.71 -13.30 5.08
CA ASP A 5 13.82 -12.38 5.22
C ASP A 5 13.56 -11.15 4.31
N ASP A 6 14.42 -10.14 4.35
CA ASP A 6 14.30 -8.93 3.56
C ASP A 6 14.42 -9.18 2.04
N LYS A 7 15.13 -10.25 1.64
CA LYS A 7 15.37 -10.59 0.22
C LYS A 7 14.67 -11.85 -0.25
N ARG A 8 14.26 -12.75 0.65
CA ARG A 8 13.64 -14.04 0.29
C ARG A 8 12.48 -14.34 1.22
N GLY A 9 11.37 -14.81 0.67
CA GLY A 9 10.22 -15.21 1.47
C GLY A 9 9.48 -16.39 0.86
N THR A 10 9.08 -17.32 1.72
CA THR A 10 8.29 -18.51 1.37
C THR A 10 6.93 -18.43 2.07
N PHE A 11 5.89 -18.40 1.25
CA PHE A 11 4.50 -18.24 1.68
C PHE A 11 3.72 -19.50 1.37
N GLU A 12 2.81 -19.85 2.27
CA GLU A 12 1.95 -21.04 2.14
C GLU A 12 0.50 -20.61 2.24
N PHE A 13 -0.31 -21.09 1.30
CA PHE A 13 -1.75 -20.88 1.22
C PHE A 13 -2.45 -22.23 1.21
N ARG A 14 -3.26 -22.49 2.23
CA ARG A 14 -4.12 -23.67 2.36
C ARG A 14 -5.28 -23.38 3.33
N PRO A 15 -6.43 -24.06 3.18
CA PRO A 15 -6.78 -24.96 2.09
C PRO A 15 -7.32 -24.22 0.86
N LEU A 16 -6.99 -24.70 -0.34
CA LEU A 16 -7.53 -24.20 -1.61
C LEU A 16 -8.34 -25.29 -2.31
N GLU A 17 -9.43 -24.92 -2.96
CA GLU A 17 -10.20 -25.85 -3.80
C GLU A 17 -9.33 -26.38 -4.97
N PRO A 18 -9.58 -27.59 -5.47
CA PRO A 18 -8.84 -28.16 -6.60
C PRO A 18 -8.78 -27.20 -7.80
N GLY A 19 -7.58 -27.00 -8.36
CA GLY A 19 -7.32 -26.09 -9.48
C GLY A 19 -7.09 -24.62 -9.11
N TYR A 20 -7.44 -24.18 -7.89
CA TYR A 20 -7.19 -22.81 -7.46
C TYR A 20 -5.72 -22.54 -7.18
N GLY A 21 -4.93 -23.54 -6.76
CA GLY A 21 -3.50 -23.37 -6.51
C GLY A 21 -2.76 -22.91 -7.76
N ILE A 22 -3.04 -23.52 -8.92
CA ILE A 22 -2.45 -23.14 -10.20
C ILE A 22 -2.93 -21.75 -10.64
N THR A 23 -4.22 -21.47 -10.46
CA THR A 23 -4.84 -20.20 -10.88
C THR A 23 -4.25 -19.02 -10.09
N ILE A 24 -4.26 -19.12 -8.76
CA ILE A 24 -3.72 -18.09 -7.86
C ILE A 24 -2.20 -17.98 -8.01
N GLY A 25 -1.49 -19.12 -8.05
CA GLY A 25 -0.03 -19.15 -8.20
C GLY A 25 0.45 -18.46 -9.47
N ASN A 26 -0.17 -18.75 -10.63
CA ASN A 26 0.16 -18.09 -11.89
C ASN A 26 -0.20 -16.60 -11.89
N ALA A 27 -1.35 -16.23 -11.36
CA ALA A 27 -1.80 -14.84 -11.30
C ALA A 27 -0.84 -13.98 -10.47
N LEU A 28 -0.52 -14.42 -9.25
CA LEU A 28 0.41 -13.73 -8.36
C LEU A 28 1.82 -13.69 -8.95
N ARG A 29 2.31 -14.79 -9.53
CA ARG A 29 3.61 -14.82 -10.20
C ARG A 29 3.72 -13.78 -11.31
N ARG A 30 2.68 -13.60 -12.11
CA ARG A 30 2.68 -12.62 -13.20
C ARG A 30 2.76 -11.19 -12.65
N ILE A 31 1.92 -10.85 -11.68
CA ILE A 31 1.85 -9.49 -11.11
C ILE A 31 3.14 -9.13 -10.36
N LEU A 32 3.68 -10.06 -9.58
CA LEU A 32 4.95 -9.86 -8.85
C LEU A 32 6.11 -9.52 -9.80
N LEU A 33 6.14 -10.08 -11.01
CA LEU A 33 7.20 -9.85 -11.99
C LEU A 33 6.95 -8.64 -12.90
N SER A 34 5.70 -8.18 -13.07
CA SER A 34 5.38 -7.13 -14.06
C SER A 34 4.94 -5.80 -13.47
N SER A 35 4.18 -5.82 -12.37
CA SER A 35 3.30 -4.68 -12.03
C SER A 35 3.70 -3.95 -10.76
N LEU A 36 4.67 -4.48 -10.01
CA LEU A 36 5.17 -3.80 -8.82
C LEU A 36 5.94 -2.53 -9.20
N GLU A 37 5.78 -1.53 -8.37
CA GLU A 37 6.46 -0.25 -8.51
C GLU A 37 7.90 -0.36 -8.03
N GLY A 38 8.80 0.29 -8.75
CA GLY A 38 10.18 0.43 -8.33
C GLY A 38 10.84 1.66 -8.93
N HIS A 39 12.13 1.81 -8.63
CA HIS A 39 12.89 3.01 -8.91
C HIS A 39 14.22 2.64 -9.57
N ALA A 40 14.53 3.33 -10.66
CA ALA A 40 15.73 3.10 -11.46
C ALA A 40 16.23 4.42 -12.06
N ILE A 41 17.49 4.43 -12.49
CA ILE A 41 18.05 5.56 -13.22
C ILE A 41 17.44 5.58 -14.63
N THR A 42 16.88 6.72 -15.02
CA THR A 42 16.28 6.94 -16.34
C THR A 42 17.21 7.71 -17.27
N GLN A 43 18.00 8.63 -16.70
CA GLN A 43 18.88 9.52 -17.45
C GLN A 43 20.22 9.68 -16.74
N VAL A 44 21.28 9.79 -17.53
CA VAL A 44 22.62 10.17 -17.08
C VAL A 44 23.19 11.25 -18.00
N ARG A 45 23.84 12.25 -17.43
CA ARG A 45 24.68 13.20 -18.15
C ARG A 45 26.03 13.27 -17.46
N ILE A 46 27.09 13.16 -18.24
CA ILE A 46 28.47 13.29 -17.78
C ILE A 46 29.13 14.40 -18.58
N ASP A 47 29.84 15.30 -17.90
CA ASP A 47 30.52 16.39 -18.58
C ASP A 47 31.65 15.86 -19.47
N GLY A 48 31.69 16.35 -20.73
CA GLY A 48 32.67 15.91 -21.73
C GLY A 48 32.27 14.65 -22.50
N VAL A 49 31.04 14.16 -22.31
CA VAL A 49 30.46 13.06 -23.07
C VAL A 49 29.27 13.57 -23.88
N ASP A 50 29.32 13.38 -25.19
CA ASP A 50 28.26 13.81 -26.09
C ASP A 50 27.22 12.70 -26.35
N HIS A 51 27.66 11.44 -26.35
CA HIS A 51 26.81 10.27 -26.63
C HIS A 51 27.30 9.00 -25.92
N GLU A 52 26.46 7.96 -25.90
CA GLU A 52 26.70 6.67 -25.21
C GLU A 52 27.91 5.86 -25.71
N PHE A 53 28.34 6.07 -26.96
CA PHE A 53 29.54 5.44 -27.53
C PHE A 53 30.84 6.22 -27.31
N SER A 54 30.82 7.33 -26.55
CA SER A 54 32.02 8.13 -26.30
C SER A 54 32.87 7.52 -25.19
N THR A 55 34.18 7.76 -25.24
CA THR A 55 35.12 7.43 -24.16
C THR A 55 35.28 8.61 -23.21
N VAL A 56 35.34 8.36 -21.91
CA VAL A 56 35.63 9.40 -20.91
C VAL A 56 37.15 9.47 -20.68
N LYS A 57 37.74 10.65 -20.81
CA LYS A 57 39.20 10.82 -20.63
C LYS A 57 39.62 10.47 -19.20
N GLY A 58 40.56 9.54 -19.05
CA GLY A 58 41.10 9.12 -17.76
C GLY A 58 40.21 8.15 -16.97
N VAL A 59 39.18 7.59 -17.62
CA VAL A 59 38.38 6.46 -17.11
C VAL A 59 38.71 5.23 -17.94
N ILE A 60 38.76 4.06 -17.31
CA ILE A 60 39.12 2.81 -17.97
C ILE A 60 37.96 2.27 -18.82
N GLU A 61 36.74 2.35 -18.28
CA GLU A 61 35.49 1.92 -18.92
C GLU A 61 34.96 2.96 -19.91
N ASP A 62 34.28 2.47 -20.95
CA ASP A 62 33.55 3.34 -21.88
C ASP A 62 32.17 3.73 -21.31
N MET A 63 31.50 4.69 -21.97
CA MET A 63 30.18 5.13 -21.52
C MET A 63 29.11 4.04 -21.61
N THR A 64 29.27 3.06 -22.49
CA THR A 64 28.31 1.96 -22.62
C THR A 64 28.39 1.03 -21.40
N GLU A 65 29.59 0.69 -20.96
CA GLU A 65 29.85 -0.11 -19.75
C GLU A 65 29.41 0.64 -18.49
N ILE A 66 29.68 1.95 -18.39
CA ILE A 66 29.15 2.79 -17.32
C ILE A 66 27.62 2.72 -17.27
N VAL A 67 26.95 2.87 -18.41
CA VAL A 67 25.47 2.77 -18.49
C VAL A 67 24.98 1.38 -18.05
N LEU A 68 25.66 0.30 -18.47
CA LEU A 68 25.33 -1.06 -18.03
C LEU A 68 25.51 -1.26 -16.51
N ASN A 69 26.54 -0.66 -15.92
CA ASN A 69 26.76 -0.71 -14.48
C ASN A 69 25.73 0.13 -13.72
N LEU A 70 25.35 1.30 -14.24
CA LEU A 70 24.28 2.14 -13.65
C LEU A 70 22.92 1.41 -13.63
N LYS A 71 22.61 0.59 -14.65
CA LYS A 71 21.38 -0.26 -14.66
C LYS A 71 21.33 -1.27 -13.52
N GLN A 72 22.46 -1.64 -12.93
CA GLN A 72 22.53 -2.60 -11.81
C GLN A 72 22.33 -1.95 -10.44
N VAL A 73 22.34 -0.61 -10.35
CA VAL A 73 22.10 0.09 -9.08
C VAL A 73 20.67 -0.15 -8.62
N ARG A 74 20.47 -0.37 -7.32
CA ARG A 74 19.16 -0.60 -6.71
C ARG A 74 18.83 0.43 -5.65
N PHE A 75 17.62 0.95 -5.73
CA PHE A 75 17.14 2.04 -4.88
C PHE A 75 15.97 1.57 -4.03
N ARG A 76 15.99 1.98 -2.76
CA ARG A 76 14.86 1.88 -1.83
C ARG A 76 14.42 3.30 -1.47
N ARG A 77 13.15 3.60 -1.69
CA ARG A 77 12.57 4.91 -1.34
C ARG A 77 12.53 5.07 0.19
N GLN A 78 12.99 6.22 0.68
CA GLN A 78 12.98 6.58 2.10
C GLN A 78 11.86 7.58 2.42
N LEU A 79 11.56 8.48 1.49
CA LEU A 79 10.53 9.51 1.63
C LEU A 79 9.35 9.19 0.70
N ASP A 80 8.14 9.10 1.25
CA ASP A 80 6.96 8.66 0.50
C ASP A 80 6.53 9.61 -0.63
N ASP A 81 6.89 10.90 -0.54
CA ASP A 81 6.47 11.96 -1.48
C ASP A 81 7.44 12.14 -2.66
N VAL A 82 8.59 11.44 -2.67
CA VAL A 82 9.59 11.56 -3.73
C VAL A 82 9.37 10.47 -4.78
N SER A 83 8.87 10.84 -5.95
CA SER A 83 8.70 9.97 -7.12
C SER A 83 9.85 10.06 -8.11
N THR A 84 10.48 11.23 -8.20
CA THR A 84 11.62 11.50 -9.06
C THR A 84 12.65 12.33 -8.31
N GLU A 85 13.94 11.98 -8.43
CA GLU A 85 15.02 12.75 -7.83
C GLU A 85 16.13 12.99 -8.85
N LYS A 86 16.54 14.24 -8.97
CA LYS A 86 17.68 14.65 -9.78
C LYS A 86 18.90 14.80 -8.87
N VAL A 87 19.93 14.01 -9.14
CA VAL A 87 21.15 13.96 -8.35
C VAL A 87 22.30 14.50 -9.19
N SER A 88 22.96 15.56 -8.73
CA SER A 88 24.14 16.13 -9.38
C SER A 88 25.30 16.16 -8.39
N PHE A 89 26.44 15.61 -8.78
CA PHE A 89 27.61 15.55 -7.93
C PHE A 89 28.90 15.52 -8.73
N THR A 90 30.00 15.76 -8.02
CA THR A 90 31.34 15.82 -8.58
C THR A 90 32.24 14.84 -7.84
N ILE A 91 32.92 13.99 -8.58
CA ILE A 91 33.91 13.06 -8.05
C ILE A 91 35.30 13.61 -8.36
N THR A 92 36.14 13.77 -7.35
CA THR A 92 37.55 14.19 -7.48
C THR A 92 38.44 13.38 -6.57
N GLY A 93 39.65 13.04 -7.03
CA GLY A 93 40.68 12.43 -6.19
C GLY A 93 40.39 10.99 -5.76
N LYS A 94 39.55 10.27 -6.50
CA LYS A 94 39.23 8.86 -6.25
C LYS A 94 39.58 8.01 -7.45
N ASP A 95 39.96 6.77 -7.18
CA ASP A 95 40.33 5.81 -8.22
C ASP A 95 39.14 4.96 -8.70
N THR A 96 38.03 4.98 -7.95
CA THR A 96 36.84 4.17 -8.22
C THR A 96 35.56 4.97 -7.99
N PHE A 97 34.68 5.02 -8.98
CA PHE A 97 33.30 5.46 -8.84
C PHE A 97 32.44 4.28 -8.39
N THR A 98 31.80 4.40 -7.24
CA THR A 98 30.92 3.37 -6.67
C THR A 98 29.48 3.86 -6.58
N ALA A 99 28.53 2.93 -6.57
CA ALA A 99 27.11 3.24 -6.33
C ALA A 99 26.88 3.88 -4.95
N GLY A 100 27.73 3.58 -3.97
CA GLY A 100 27.71 4.24 -2.66
C GLY A 100 27.98 5.74 -2.73
N ASP A 101 28.70 6.23 -3.75
CA ASP A 101 28.89 7.65 -3.96
C ASP A 101 27.63 8.34 -4.46
N ILE A 102 26.83 7.67 -5.31
CA ILE A 102 25.50 8.14 -5.70
C ILE A 102 24.62 8.27 -4.45
N GLY A 103 24.65 7.24 -3.59
CA GLY A 103 23.86 7.21 -2.35
C GLY A 103 24.15 8.32 -1.36
N LYS A 104 25.40 8.84 -1.31
CA LYS A 104 25.76 9.99 -0.44
C LYS A 104 25.13 11.31 -0.87
N HIS A 105 24.85 11.44 -2.17
CA HIS A 105 24.27 12.64 -2.76
C HIS A 105 22.76 12.54 -2.95
N THR A 106 22.18 11.38 -2.66
CA THR A 106 20.74 11.13 -2.78
C THR A 106 20.07 11.31 -1.41
N THR A 107 18.90 11.95 -1.40
CA THR A 107 18.15 12.27 -0.18
C THR A 107 16.86 11.47 -0.07
N GLY A 108 16.15 11.29 -1.19
CA GLY A 108 14.88 10.55 -1.26
C GLY A 108 15.04 9.04 -1.35
N PHE A 109 16.18 8.57 -1.85
CA PHE A 109 16.47 7.16 -2.08
C PHE A 109 17.73 6.68 -1.37
N GLN A 110 17.65 5.48 -0.80
CA GLN A 110 18.77 4.72 -0.29
C GLN A 110 19.27 3.74 -1.36
N VAL A 111 20.56 3.74 -1.63
CA VAL A 111 21.22 2.75 -2.50
C VAL A 111 21.44 1.46 -1.71
N LEU A 112 20.98 0.32 -2.25
CA LEU A 112 21.04 -0.99 -1.59
C LEU A 112 22.32 -1.78 -1.85
N ASN A 113 23.03 -1.46 -2.92
CA ASN A 113 24.29 -2.10 -3.32
C ASN A 113 25.43 -1.06 -3.42
N PRO A 114 25.82 -0.43 -2.30
CA PRO A 114 26.83 0.63 -2.30
C PRO A 114 28.21 0.17 -2.79
N GLU A 115 28.52 -1.11 -2.69
CA GLU A 115 29.76 -1.75 -3.11
C GLU A 115 29.91 -1.91 -4.63
N LEU A 116 28.84 -1.71 -5.40
CA LEU A 116 28.87 -1.85 -6.84
C LEU A 116 29.80 -0.78 -7.44
N VAL A 117 30.84 -1.23 -8.14
CA VAL A 117 31.73 -0.36 -8.91
C VAL A 117 31.05 -0.01 -10.23
N ILE A 118 31.02 1.28 -10.53
CA ILE A 118 30.47 1.82 -11.78
C ILE A 118 31.58 2.04 -12.80
N ALA A 119 32.72 2.59 -12.35
CA ALA A 119 33.88 2.83 -13.20
C ALA A 119 35.17 2.97 -12.37
N HIS A 120 36.30 2.66 -12.99
CA HIS A 120 37.65 2.90 -12.54
C HIS A 120 38.24 4.13 -13.25
N MET A 121 38.78 5.08 -12.47
CA MET A 121 39.31 6.34 -13.01
C MET A 121 40.68 6.67 -12.41
N GLU A 122 41.44 7.52 -13.07
CA GLU A 122 42.66 8.08 -12.51
C GLU A 122 42.34 9.14 -11.43
N SER A 123 43.14 9.23 -10.36
CA SER A 123 42.90 10.17 -9.26
C SER A 123 42.94 11.65 -9.69
N SER A 124 43.54 11.95 -10.85
CA SER A 124 43.64 13.29 -11.44
C SER A 124 42.33 13.75 -12.10
N VAL A 125 41.41 12.83 -12.38
CA VAL A 125 40.18 13.10 -13.13
C VAL A 125 39.13 13.73 -12.23
N LYS A 126 38.44 14.72 -12.80
CA LYS A 126 37.26 15.34 -12.20
C LYS A 126 36.04 14.97 -13.03
N LEU A 127 35.17 14.14 -12.48
CA LEU A 127 33.96 13.68 -13.16
C LEU A 127 32.75 14.41 -12.59
N HIS A 128 32.05 15.16 -13.44
CA HIS A 128 30.76 15.77 -13.11
C HIS A 128 29.66 14.87 -13.65
N VAL A 129 28.81 14.36 -12.76
CA VAL A 129 27.75 13.41 -13.09
C VAL A 129 26.41 13.97 -12.63
N GLU A 130 25.44 13.94 -13.54
CA GLU A 130 24.03 14.24 -13.27
C GLU A 130 23.19 13.01 -13.62
N LEU A 131 22.38 12.55 -12.67
CA LEU A 131 21.52 11.38 -12.79
C LEU A 131 20.09 11.78 -12.47
N ILE A 132 19.14 11.12 -13.11
CA ILE A 132 17.72 11.20 -12.75
C ILE A 132 17.24 9.81 -12.37
N ILE A 133 16.71 9.71 -11.16
CA ILE A 133 16.03 8.51 -10.65
C ILE A 133 14.54 8.73 -10.89
N GLY A 134 13.90 7.79 -11.58
CA GLY A 134 12.47 7.80 -11.86
C GLY A 134 11.74 6.67 -11.13
N LYS A 135 10.44 6.87 -10.96
CA LYS A 135 9.49 5.81 -10.60
C LYS A 135 8.91 5.18 -11.86
N GLY A 136 8.77 3.86 -11.87
CA GLY A 136 8.13 3.15 -12.97
C GLY A 136 7.67 1.75 -12.58
N ARG A 137 7.25 0.97 -13.58
CA ARG A 137 6.84 -0.43 -13.44
C ARG A 137 7.45 -1.24 -14.58
N GLY A 138 7.79 -2.49 -14.32
CA GLY A 138 8.31 -3.40 -15.34
C GLY A 138 9.65 -2.93 -15.94
N TYR A 139 9.69 -2.88 -17.26
CA TYR A 139 10.83 -2.46 -18.06
C TYR A 139 10.39 -1.34 -19.00
N VAL A 140 11.15 -0.25 -19.03
CA VAL A 140 10.92 0.87 -19.94
C VAL A 140 12.18 1.07 -20.79
N PRO A 141 12.09 1.01 -22.13
CA PRO A 141 13.23 1.21 -23.00
C PRO A 141 13.71 2.67 -22.98
N ALA A 142 14.98 2.89 -23.32
CA ALA A 142 15.58 4.21 -23.35
C ALA A 142 14.82 5.21 -24.25
N ASP A 143 14.21 4.73 -25.35
CA ASP A 143 13.43 5.55 -26.27
C ASP A 143 12.17 6.16 -25.64
N GLU A 144 11.50 5.42 -24.74
CA GLU A 144 10.32 5.93 -24.02
C GLU A 144 10.69 6.88 -22.89
N ASN A 145 11.92 6.77 -22.37
CA ASN A 145 12.46 7.69 -21.36
C ASN A 145 12.88 9.06 -21.94
N LYS A 146 12.83 9.24 -23.27
CA LYS A 146 13.21 10.49 -23.92
C LYS A 146 12.27 11.62 -23.54
N VAL A 147 12.84 12.70 -23.01
CA VAL A 147 12.12 13.91 -22.63
C VAL A 147 12.45 15.03 -23.61
N GLU A 148 11.42 15.68 -24.16
CA GLU A 148 11.59 16.87 -25.01
C GLU A 148 12.21 18.02 -24.20
N GLY A 149 13.30 18.61 -24.72
CA GLY A 149 14.03 19.68 -24.04
C GLY A 149 15.11 19.22 -23.06
N ALA A 150 15.47 17.93 -23.06
CA ALA A 150 16.64 17.45 -22.32
C ALA A 150 17.92 18.17 -22.78
N ALA A 151 18.83 18.43 -21.82
CA ALA A 151 20.10 19.08 -22.11
C ALA A 151 20.95 18.23 -23.06
N PHE A 152 21.75 18.90 -23.89
CA PHE A 152 22.70 18.21 -24.77
C PHE A 152 23.67 17.32 -23.95
N GLY A 153 23.98 16.13 -24.47
CA GLY A 153 24.80 15.12 -23.78
C GLY A 153 24.03 14.27 -22.75
N THR A 154 22.70 14.43 -22.63
CA THR A 154 21.88 13.54 -21.79
C THR A 154 21.68 12.20 -22.49
N ILE A 155 22.13 11.13 -21.86
CA ILE A 155 21.99 9.75 -22.30
C ILE A 155 20.80 9.13 -21.55
N PHE A 156 19.86 8.60 -22.32
CA PHE A 156 18.70 7.89 -21.78
C PHE A 156 19.05 6.42 -21.58
N ILE A 157 18.65 5.87 -20.44
CA ILE A 157 18.99 4.50 -20.04
C ILE A 157 17.72 3.66 -20.03
N ASP A 158 17.82 2.40 -20.48
CA ASP A 158 16.73 1.45 -20.24
C ASP A 158 16.56 1.19 -18.74
N SER A 159 15.37 1.44 -18.23
CA SER A 159 15.09 1.42 -16.80
C SER A 159 14.37 0.13 -16.40
N ILE A 160 15.00 -0.62 -15.49
CA ILE A 160 14.44 -1.83 -14.90
C ILE A 160 13.85 -1.47 -13.55
N PHE A 161 12.54 -1.28 -13.49
CA PHE A 161 11.82 -0.90 -12.27
C PHE A 161 11.35 -2.09 -11.45
N THR A 162 11.60 -3.32 -11.90
CA THR A 162 11.08 -4.53 -11.23
C THR A 162 11.95 -4.91 -10.03
N PRO A 163 11.43 -4.87 -8.78
CA PRO A 163 12.21 -5.21 -7.59
C PRO A 163 12.30 -6.73 -7.34
N ILE A 164 11.45 -7.52 -8.00
CA ILE A 164 11.41 -8.97 -7.85
C ILE A 164 12.32 -9.62 -8.90
N LYS A 165 13.30 -10.40 -8.43
CA LYS A 165 14.24 -11.12 -9.29
C LYS A 165 13.68 -12.44 -9.78
N ASN A 166 12.97 -13.16 -8.92
CA ASN A 166 12.45 -14.47 -9.25
C ASN A 166 11.26 -14.86 -8.36
N VAL A 167 10.30 -15.57 -8.96
CA VAL A 167 9.15 -16.14 -8.26
C VAL A 167 8.95 -17.58 -8.73
N LYS A 168 8.89 -18.49 -7.78
CA LYS A 168 8.55 -19.90 -7.98
C LYS A 168 7.31 -20.24 -7.17
N TYR A 169 6.47 -21.12 -7.68
CA TYR A 169 5.38 -21.66 -6.90
C TYR A 169 5.28 -23.17 -7.11
N THR A 170 4.84 -23.87 -6.07
CA THR A 170 4.55 -25.31 -6.08
C THR A 170 3.14 -25.52 -5.54
N VAL A 171 2.43 -26.49 -6.12
CA VAL A 171 1.10 -26.88 -5.69
C VAL A 171 1.18 -28.35 -5.28
N GLU A 172 0.73 -28.63 -4.06
CA GLU A 172 0.72 -29.98 -3.49
C GLU A 172 -0.67 -30.27 -2.91
N ASN A 173 -1.12 -31.52 -2.96
CA ASN A 173 -2.38 -31.89 -2.32
C ASN A 173 -2.22 -31.87 -0.79
N THR A 174 -3.19 -31.31 -0.10
CA THR A 174 -3.26 -31.29 1.37
C THR A 174 -4.53 -31.97 1.84
N ARG A 175 -4.40 -32.81 2.86
CA ARG A 175 -5.54 -33.41 3.52
C ARG A 175 -6.13 -32.44 4.54
N VAL A 176 -7.43 -32.25 4.50
CA VAL A 176 -8.20 -31.51 5.50
C VAL A 176 -9.29 -32.44 5.99
N GLU A 177 -9.16 -32.90 7.23
CA GLU A 177 -10.08 -33.86 7.85
C GLU A 177 -10.20 -35.17 7.03
N GLU A 178 -11.38 -35.44 6.48
CA GLU A 178 -11.67 -36.62 5.64
C GLU A 178 -11.44 -36.36 4.15
N LYS A 179 -11.36 -35.09 3.72
CA LYS A 179 -11.14 -34.71 2.32
C LYS A 179 -9.65 -34.59 2.00
N THR A 180 -9.22 -35.23 0.91
CA THR A 180 -7.80 -35.30 0.50
C THR A 180 -7.49 -34.52 -0.79
N ASP A 181 -8.50 -33.88 -1.37
CA ASP A 181 -8.46 -33.22 -2.67
C ASP A 181 -8.16 -31.72 -2.59
N TYR A 182 -8.11 -31.13 -1.40
CA TYR A 182 -7.67 -29.73 -1.24
C TYR A 182 -6.22 -29.55 -1.69
N GLU A 183 -5.92 -28.35 -2.17
CA GLU A 183 -4.59 -27.94 -2.60
C GLU A 183 -3.92 -27.03 -1.56
N LYS A 184 -2.60 -27.12 -1.51
CA LYS A 184 -1.68 -26.23 -0.81
C LYS A 184 -0.78 -25.59 -1.83
N LEU A 185 -0.77 -24.26 -1.86
CA LEU A 185 0.09 -23.46 -2.72
C LEU A 185 1.26 -22.90 -1.88
N THR A 186 2.48 -23.22 -2.28
CA THR A 186 3.70 -22.63 -1.72
C THR A 186 4.31 -21.69 -2.75
N ILE A 187 4.57 -20.43 -2.37
CA ILE A 187 5.16 -19.42 -3.24
C ILE A 187 6.48 -18.96 -2.62
N GLU A 188 7.56 -19.09 -3.39
CA GLU A 188 8.89 -18.57 -3.08
C GLU A 188 9.15 -17.30 -3.88
N VAL A 189 9.42 -16.20 -3.17
CA VAL A 189 9.68 -14.88 -3.77
C VAL A 189 11.09 -14.43 -3.42
N VAL A 190 11.86 -14.03 -4.44
CA VAL A 190 13.20 -13.48 -4.31
C VAL A 190 13.20 -12.02 -4.78
N SER A 191 13.45 -11.10 -3.86
CA SER A 191 13.54 -9.66 -4.05
C SER A 191 15.01 -9.19 -4.11
N ASP A 192 15.25 -8.03 -4.71
CA ASP A 192 16.54 -7.33 -4.64
C ASP A 192 16.77 -6.57 -3.32
N GLY A 193 15.73 -6.46 -2.49
CA GLY A 193 15.75 -5.77 -1.19
C GLY A 193 15.08 -4.39 -1.22
N SER A 194 14.63 -3.90 -2.38
CA SER A 194 13.88 -2.64 -2.49
C SER A 194 12.50 -2.73 -1.85
N ILE A 195 11.90 -3.93 -1.87
CA ILE A 195 10.64 -4.26 -1.19
C ILE A 195 10.79 -5.61 -0.48
N SER A 196 10.19 -5.74 0.70
CA SER A 196 10.15 -7.04 1.38
C SER A 196 9.23 -8.00 0.61
N PRO A 197 9.55 -9.30 0.53
CA PRO A 197 8.72 -10.31 -0.12
C PRO A 197 7.27 -10.33 0.38
N LYS A 198 7.06 -10.07 1.68
CA LYS A 198 5.74 -9.98 2.30
C LYS A 198 4.94 -8.81 1.74
N ASN A 199 5.52 -7.61 1.72
CA ASN A 199 4.84 -6.41 1.21
C ASN A 199 4.59 -6.54 -0.30
N ALA A 200 5.56 -7.09 -1.05
CA ALA A 200 5.40 -7.36 -2.47
C ALA A 200 4.20 -8.27 -2.77
N LEU A 201 4.01 -9.33 -1.97
CA LEU A 201 2.87 -10.24 -2.13
C LEU A 201 1.53 -9.57 -1.82
N GLN A 202 1.49 -8.72 -0.78
CA GLN A 202 0.30 -7.94 -0.43
C GLN A 202 -0.07 -6.94 -1.54
N GLU A 203 0.91 -6.18 -2.05
CA GLU A 203 0.70 -5.24 -3.15
C GLU A 203 0.28 -5.97 -4.43
N ALA A 204 0.89 -7.12 -4.74
CA ALA A 204 0.46 -7.93 -5.88
C ALA A 204 -0.99 -8.43 -5.75
N ALA A 205 -1.41 -8.85 -4.55
CA ALA A 205 -2.78 -9.25 -4.29
C ALA A 205 -3.75 -8.07 -4.45
N LYS A 206 -3.42 -6.88 -3.91
CA LYS A 206 -4.22 -5.66 -4.09
C LYS A 206 -4.42 -5.33 -5.57
N ILE A 207 -3.33 -5.35 -6.36
CA ILE A 207 -3.39 -5.10 -7.80
C ILE A 207 -4.31 -6.12 -8.49
N LEU A 208 -4.25 -7.39 -8.12
CA LEU A 208 -5.12 -8.43 -8.68
C LEU A 208 -6.59 -8.15 -8.38
N ILE A 209 -6.91 -7.83 -7.11
CA ILE A 209 -8.28 -7.50 -6.69
C ILE A 209 -8.77 -6.27 -7.45
N HIS A 210 -7.94 -5.22 -7.59
CA HIS A 210 -8.29 -4.02 -8.37
C HIS A 210 -8.69 -4.34 -9.81
N HIS A 211 -8.01 -5.28 -10.45
CA HIS A 211 -8.40 -5.70 -11.81
C HIS A 211 -9.69 -6.51 -11.82
N PHE A 212 -9.95 -7.32 -10.78
CA PHE A 212 -11.21 -8.06 -10.67
C PHE A 212 -12.41 -7.16 -10.33
N MET A 213 -12.19 -6.05 -9.62
CA MET A 213 -13.25 -5.07 -9.36
C MET A 213 -13.84 -4.46 -10.63
N LEU A 214 -13.08 -4.40 -11.73
CA LEU A 214 -13.60 -3.92 -13.03
C LEU A 214 -14.65 -4.88 -13.63
N PHE A 215 -14.67 -6.13 -13.20
CA PHE A 215 -15.63 -7.14 -13.63
C PHE A 215 -16.80 -7.31 -12.66
N SER A 216 -16.72 -6.79 -11.43
CA SER A 216 -17.81 -6.81 -10.47
C SER A 216 -18.57 -5.48 -10.49
N ASP A 217 -19.88 -5.52 -10.76
CA ASP A 217 -20.77 -4.34 -10.66
C ASP A 217 -20.88 -3.80 -9.22
N GLU A 218 -20.46 -4.59 -8.24
CA GLU A 218 -20.27 -4.13 -6.87
C GLU A 218 -19.01 -3.28 -6.82
N ARG A 219 -19.16 -2.01 -6.45
CA ARG A 219 -18.07 -1.20 -5.91
C ARG A 219 -17.60 -1.91 -4.63
N ILE A 220 -16.75 -2.92 -4.77
CA ILE A 220 -15.96 -3.45 -3.67
C ILE A 220 -15.15 -2.25 -3.21
N SER A 221 -15.61 -1.57 -2.17
CA SER A 221 -14.87 -0.50 -1.54
C SER A 221 -13.71 -1.17 -0.83
N LEU A 222 -12.64 -1.42 -1.58
CA LEU A 222 -11.33 -1.44 -0.95
C LEU A 222 -11.14 -0.01 -0.47
N GLU A 223 -11.32 0.21 0.82
CA GLU A 223 -10.69 1.31 1.53
C GLU A 223 -9.18 1.07 1.44
N VAL A 224 -8.64 1.27 0.23
CA VAL A 224 -7.26 1.64 0.09
C VAL A 224 -7.26 3.04 0.66
N GLU A 225 -6.63 3.19 1.82
CA GLU A 225 -6.04 4.47 2.20
C GLU A 225 -5.04 4.86 1.09
N GLU A 226 -5.57 5.34 -0.04
CA GLU A 226 -4.87 6.33 -0.82
C GLU A 226 -4.69 7.47 0.18
N ARG A 227 -3.48 7.56 0.74
CA ARG A 227 -2.94 8.78 1.31
C ARG A 227 -2.95 9.81 0.18
N SER A 228 -4.13 10.32 -0.12
CA SER A 228 -4.37 11.43 -1.01
C SER A 228 -3.71 12.63 -0.37
N THR A 229 -2.47 12.86 -0.80
CA THR A 229 -1.93 14.18 -1.09
C THR A 229 -3.07 15.13 -1.44
N GLY A 230 -3.49 15.93 -0.47
CA GLY A 230 -4.71 16.72 -0.56
C GLY A 230 -5.03 17.47 0.73
N MET A 231 -4.06 18.23 1.22
CA MET A 231 -4.24 19.47 1.99
C MET A 231 -5.48 19.54 2.92
N SER A 232 -5.36 19.07 4.16
CA SER A 232 -6.07 19.67 5.30
C SER A 232 -5.39 19.30 6.62
N SER A 233 -4.30 20.00 6.90
CA SER A 233 -3.72 20.07 8.24
C SER A 233 -4.72 20.74 9.19
N GLY A 234 -5.17 20.02 10.22
CA GLY A 234 -5.80 20.66 11.37
C GLY A 234 -6.78 19.83 12.18
N SER A 235 -6.38 18.66 12.70
CA SER A 235 -6.55 18.28 14.12
C SER A 235 -6.24 16.80 14.30
N ASN A 236 -5.31 16.53 15.21
CA ASN A 236 -5.11 15.22 15.81
C ASN A 236 -6.44 14.75 16.40
N ASP A 237 -6.91 13.59 15.96
CA ASP A 237 -7.48 12.57 16.84
C ASP A 237 -7.39 11.23 16.12
N SER A 238 -6.32 10.51 16.46
CA SER A 238 -6.25 9.07 16.35
C SER A 238 -7.35 8.46 17.22
N GLU A 239 -8.51 8.19 16.62
CA GLU A 239 -9.42 7.17 17.15
C GLU A 239 -9.58 6.11 16.04
N GLU A 240 -8.97 4.96 16.30
CA GLU A 240 -9.14 3.71 15.58
C GLU A 240 -10.64 3.47 15.34
N PHE A 241 -11.07 3.44 14.08
CA PHE A 241 -12.40 2.98 13.70
C PHE A 241 -12.43 1.46 13.86
N ASP A 242 -12.61 1.02 15.10
CA ASP A 242 -12.82 -0.37 15.47
C ASP A 242 -14.13 -0.87 14.83
N GLU A 243 -14.18 -2.11 14.32
CA GLU A 243 -15.39 -2.72 13.71
C GLU A 243 -16.60 -2.63 14.67
N THR A 244 -16.33 -2.60 15.97
CA THR A 244 -17.30 -2.39 17.05
C THR A 244 -18.03 -1.04 16.97
N SER A 245 -17.34 0.02 16.53
CA SER A 245 -17.89 1.38 16.41
C SER A 245 -18.87 1.52 15.24
N LEU A 246 -18.61 0.82 14.13
CA LEU A 246 -19.48 0.78 12.95
C LEU A 246 -20.74 -0.02 13.23
N HIS A 247 -20.62 -1.17 13.89
CA HIS A 247 -21.76 -1.96 14.33
C HIS A 247 -22.63 -1.16 15.32
N MET A 248 -22.00 -0.46 16.26
CA MET A 248 -22.70 0.40 17.21
C MET A 248 -23.42 1.57 16.51
N ARG A 249 -22.80 2.19 15.49
CA ARG A 249 -23.44 3.23 14.67
C ARG A 249 -24.70 2.70 13.97
N GLN A 250 -24.61 1.51 13.38
CA GLN A 250 -25.76 0.90 12.70
C GLN A 250 -26.88 0.53 13.67
N LEU A 251 -26.52 0.02 14.85
CA LEU A 251 -27.47 -0.33 15.90
C LEU A 251 -28.19 0.93 16.43
N LEU A 252 -27.48 2.03 16.67
CA LEU A 252 -28.06 3.30 17.12
C LEU A 252 -28.97 3.97 16.06
N LYS A 253 -28.70 3.79 14.76
CA LYS A 253 -29.54 4.28 13.66
C LYS A 253 -30.82 3.45 13.43
N THR A 254 -30.98 2.32 14.12
CA THR A 254 -32.16 1.46 13.92
C THR A 254 -33.42 2.16 14.46
N LYS A 255 -34.51 2.09 13.68
CA LYS A 255 -35.79 2.70 14.06
C LYS A 255 -36.48 1.90 15.16
N LEU A 256 -37.11 2.61 16.09
CA LEU A 256 -37.88 2.00 17.19
C LEU A 256 -39.16 1.29 16.72
N VAL A 257 -39.59 1.53 15.48
CA VAL A 257 -40.74 0.84 14.86
C VAL A 257 -40.43 -0.61 14.54
N ASP A 258 -39.17 -0.91 14.22
CA ASP A 258 -38.71 -2.26 13.90
C ASP A 258 -38.34 -3.07 15.16
N MET A 259 -38.57 -2.49 16.33
CA MET A 259 -38.34 -3.11 17.63
C MET A 259 -39.66 -3.64 18.20
N ASP A 260 -39.61 -4.80 18.86
CA ASP A 260 -40.77 -5.49 19.44
C ASP A 260 -41.33 -4.79 20.71
N LEU A 261 -41.70 -3.52 20.59
CA LEU A 261 -42.28 -2.71 21.66
C LEU A 261 -43.81 -2.80 21.66
N SER A 262 -44.41 -2.62 22.84
CA SER A 262 -45.85 -2.52 22.93
C SER A 262 -46.38 -1.29 22.17
N VAL A 263 -47.59 -1.42 21.59
CA VAL A 263 -48.29 -0.33 20.87
C VAL A 263 -48.41 0.94 21.74
N ARG A 264 -48.46 0.76 23.07
CA ARG A 264 -48.48 1.88 24.03
C ARG A 264 -47.12 2.58 24.14
N ALA A 265 -46.02 1.83 24.27
CA ALA A 265 -44.68 2.40 24.35
C ALA A 265 -44.32 3.16 23.07
N LEU A 266 -44.61 2.57 21.90
CA LEU A 266 -44.32 3.18 20.60
C LEU A 266 -45.09 4.51 20.39
N ASN A 267 -46.37 4.55 20.75
CA ASN A 267 -47.16 5.79 20.66
C ASN A 267 -46.70 6.88 21.64
N CYS A 268 -46.21 6.50 22.82
CA CYS A 268 -45.63 7.45 23.78
C CYS A 268 -44.30 8.03 23.27
N LEU A 269 -43.44 7.21 22.68
CA LEU A 269 -42.14 7.64 22.13
C LEU A 269 -42.31 8.50 20.88
N LYS A 270 -43.25 8.14 19.99
CA LYS A 270 -43.59 8.92 18.80
C LYS A 270 -44.18 10.30 19.14
N ALA A 271 -44.92 10.41 20.25
CA ALA A 271 -45.44 11.69 20.73
C ALA A 271 -44.36 12.60 21.35
N ALA A 272 -43.18 12.05 21.62
CA ALA A 272 -42.01 12.77 22.13
C ALA A 272 -40.92 12.99 21.06
N ASP A 273 -41.25 12.76 19.78
CA ASP A 273 -40.33 12.85 18.63
C ASP A 273 -39.08 11.95 18.75
N ILE A 274 -39.20 10.81 19.45
CA ILE A 274 -38.13 9.81 19.58
C ILE A 274 -38.39 8.69 18.56
N GLU A 275 -37.60 8.66 17.48
CA GLU A 275 -37.78 7.70 16.38
C GLU A 275 -36.69 6.62 16.32
N THR A 276 -35.47 6.92 16.76
CA THR A 276 -34.33 5.99 16.68
C THR A 276 -33.89 5.49 18.06
N LEU A 277 -33.18 4.35 18.07
CA LEU A 277 -32.58 3.81 19.29
C LEU A 277 -31.52 4.77 19.87
N GLY A 278 -30.78 5.49 19.02
CA GLY A 278 -29.83 6.52 19.44
C GLY A 278 -30.49 7.66 20.19
N ASP A 279 -31.66 8.11 19.73
CA ASP A 279 -32.42 9.16 20.41
C ASP A 279 -32.89 8.68 21.79
N LEU A 280 -33.42 7.45 21.90
CA LEU A 280 -33.90 6.87 23.16
C LEU A 280 -32.80 6.81 24.23
N VAL A 281 -31.61 6.35 23.85
CA VAL A 281 -30.49 6.11 24.79
C VAL A 281 -29.82 7.43 25.23
N SER A 282 -30.02 8.52 24.48
CA SER A 282 -29.56 9.85 24.87
C SER A 282 -30.34 10.44 26.05
N PHE A 283 -31.60 10.00 26.26
CA PHE A 283 -32.41 10.45 27.38
C PHE A 283 -32.06 9.72 28.67
N ASN A 284 -32.20 10.44 29.78
CA ASN A 284 -32.04 9.86 31.10
C ASN A 284 -33.35 9.19 31.55
N LYS A 285 -33.25 8.11 32.33
CA LYS A 285 -34.38 7.32 32.82
C LYS A 285 -35.47 8.16 33.51
N ASN A 286 -35.05 9.20 34.24
CA ASN A 286 -35.94 10.09 34.98
C ASN A 286 -36.73 11.05 34.06
N ASP A 287 -36.26 11.31 32.86
CA ASP A 287 -36.93 12.20 31.90
C ASP A 287 -37.99 11.47 31.09
N LEU A 288 -37.82 10.17 30.85
CA LEU A 288 -38.82 9.31 30.21
C LEU A 288 -40.13 9.23 31.02
N LEU A 289 -40.04 9.31 32.35
CA LEU A 289 -41.20 9.31 33.25
C LEU A 289 -42.05 10.59 33.16
N LYS A 290 -41.53 11.66 32.57
CA LYS A 290 -42.25 12.94 32.39
C LYS A 290 -43.15 12.93 31.16
N PHE A 291 -43.04 11.91 30.30
CA PHE A 291 -43.85 11.82 29.10
C PHE A 291 -45.31 11.51 29.39
N ARG A 292 -46.19 12.14 28.60
CA ARG A 292 -47.64 12.02 28.76
C ARG A 292 -48.07 10.57 28.53
N ASN A 293 -48.84 10.02 29.48
CA ASN A 293 -49.35 8.63 29.48
C ASN A 293 -48.30 7.51 29.59
N PHE A 294 -47.06 7.86 29.96
CA PHE A 294 -45.96 6.92 30.18
C PHE A 294 -46.14 6.19 31.51
N GLY A 295 -46.16 4.85 31.47
CA GLY A 295 -46.45 4.01 32.63
C GLY A 295 -45.25 3.16 33.05
N LYS A 296 -45.28 2.64 34.29
CA LYS A 296 -44.21 1.77 34.83
C LYS A 296 -43.94 0.54 33.97
N LYS A 297 -44.96 -0.05 33.35
CA LYS A 297 -44.81 -1.21 32.45
C LYS A 297 -44.02 -0.88 31.18
N SER A 298 -44.30 0.27 30.57
CA SER A 298 -43.57 0.72 29.37
C SER A 298 -42.13 1.11 29.68
N LEU A 299 -41.85 1.57 30.90
CA LEU A 299 -40.48 1.82 31.34
C LEU A 299 -39.68 0.51 31.47
N THR A 300 -40.26 -0.52 32.09
CA THR A 300 -39.62 -1.83 32.21
C THR A 300 -39.38 -2.47 30.84
N GLU A 301 -40.34 -2.37 29.91
CA GLU A 301 -40.16 -2.86 28.52
C GLU A 301 -38.97 -2.18 27.80
N LEU A 302 -38.73 -0.88 28.04
CA LEU A 302 -37.61 -0.16 27.45
C LEU A 302 -36.28 -0.47 28.14
N GLU A 303 -36.30 -0.70 29.45
CA GLU A 303 -35.12 -1.14 30.20
C GLU A 303 -34.64 -2.50 29.71
N ASP A 304 -35.55 -3.46 29.59
CA ASP A 304 -35.25 -4.80 29.10
C ASP A 304 -34.70 -4.75 27.65
N LEU A 305 -35.24 -3.87 26.79
CA LEU A 305 -34.76 -3.71 25.42
C LEU A 305 -33.34 -3.14 25.36
N VAL A 306 -33.08 -2.07 26.14
CA VAL A 306 -31.78 -1.38 26.18
C VAL A 306 -30.70 -2.30 26.77
N GLU A 307 -31.05 -3.08 27.81
CA GLU A 307 -30.16 -4.07 28.42
C GLU A 307 -29.85 -5.25 27.48
N ASN A 308 -30.87 -5.77 26.78
CA ASN A 308 -30.68 -6.84 25.78
C ASN A 308 -29.77 -6.43 24.61
N LYS A 309 -29.66 -5.13 24.33
CA LYS A 309 -28.77 -4.58 23.29
C LYS A 309 -27.42 -4.10 23.84
N GLY A 310 -27.17 -4.29 25.14
CA GLY A 310 -25.92 -3.91 25.80
C GLY A 310 -25.70 -2.39 25.90
N LEU A 311 -26.77 -1.60 25.90
CA LEU A 311 -26.74 -0.14 25.96
C LEU A 311 -27.17 0.36 27.36
N SER A 312 -26.96 1.66 27.63
CA SER A 312 -27.34 2.28 28.90
C SER A 312 -27.92 3.68 28.68
N PHE A 313 -29.00 4.03 29.38
CA PHE A 313 -29.60 5.37 29.33
C PHE A 313 -28.62 6.47 29.75
N GLY A 314 -28.64 7.61 29.05
CA GLY A 314 -27.75 8.74 29.26
C GLY A 314 -26.38 8.61 28.57
N MET A 315 -26.26 7.73 27.58
CA MET A 315 -25.02 7.57 26.81
C MET A 315 -24.78 8.79 25.91
N ASN A 316 -23.52 9.23 25.81
CA ASN A 316 -23.16 10.34 24.92
C ASN A 316 -23.07 9.84 23.46
N VAL A 317 -24.19 9.90 22.74
CA VAL A 317 -24.32 9.42 21.35
C VAL A 317 -23.63 10.32 20.32
N SER A 318 -23.26 11.56 20.69
CA SER A 318 -22.55 12.51 19.81
C SER A 318 -21.17 12.00 19.38
N LYS A 319 -20.56 11.08 20.15
CA LYS A 319 -19.28 10.43 19.78
C LYS A 319 -19.38 9.62 18.48
N TYR A 320 -20.56 9.11 18.14
CA TYR A 320 -20.77 8.22 16.99
C TYR A 320 -21.22 8.92 15.70
N LYS A 321 -21.27 10.27 15.68
CA LYS A 321 -21.58 11.13 14.50
C LYS A 321 -22.74 10.59 13.66
N LEU A 322 -23.91 10.42 14.28
CA LEU A 322 -25.10 9.82 13.65
C LEU A 322 -25.62 10.63 12.43
N ASP A 323 -25.32 11.94 12.36
CA ASP A 323 -25.75 12.84 11.28
C ASP A 323 -24.85 12.85 10.02
N LYS A 324 -23.71 12.15 10.03
CA LYS A 324 -22.94 11.95 8.80
C LYS A 324 -23.48 10.71 8.09
N GLU A 325 -24.06 10.92 6.90
CA GLU A 325 -24.25 9.88 5.88
C GLU A 325 -22.90 9.22 5.59
#